data_AF-A0A353ZP40-F1
#
_entry.id   AF-A0A353ZP40-F1
#
_cell.length_a   1.000
_cell.length_b   1.000
_cell.length_c   1.000
_cell.angle_alpha   90.00
_cell.angle_beta   90.00
_cell.angle_gamma   90.00
#
_symmetry.space_group_name_H-M   'P 1'
#
loop_
_entity.id
_entity.type
_entity.pdbx_description
1 polymer ?
#
loop_
_entity_poly.entity_id
_entity_poly.type
_entity_poly.pdbx_seq_one_letter_code
_entity_poly.pdbx_strand_id
1 'polypeptide(L)'
;APGLVSPGVFSVERVLIILTVLAALAGIAIKGYCRTNGWETPSQFYSTCYSDFPDFFRNRGLGDGTFPLLSPGSLFEDPVLMGLIAGATAWLVPGVGVTDTRILGYFDVNATLVAAVWIVTVLAT
;
A
#
# COMPACT_ATOMS: atom_id res chain seq x y z
N ALA A 1 -40.47 10.13 -16.26
CA ALA A 1 -39.94 11.51 -16.16
C ALA A 1 -39.14 11.81 -17.44
N PRO A 2 -39.34 12.96 -18.10
CA PRO A 2 -38.42 13.39 -19.15
C PRO A 2 -37.03 13.61 -18.53
N GLY A 3 -35.97 13.08 -19.14
CA GLY A 3 -34.58 13.28 -18.69
C GLY A 3 -33.82 12.06 -18.17
N LEU A 4 -34.39 10.84 -18.22
CA LEU A 4 -33.60 9.62 -17.98
C LEU A 4 -32.79 9.28 -19.23
N VAL A 5 -31.61 9.88 -19.36
CA VAL A 5 -30.61 9.47 -20.36
C VAL A 5 -30.03 8.13 -19.92
N SER A 6 -30.12 7.11 -20.77
CA SER A 6 -29.44 5.84 -20.50
C SER A 6 -27.93 6.09 -20.55
N PRO A 7 -27.17 5.85 -19.47
CA PRO A 7 -25.74 6.20 -19.40
C PRO A 7 -24.85 5.35 -20.31
N GLY A 8 -25.42 4.41 -21.06
CA GLY A 8 -24.68 3.55 -21.98
C GLY A 8 -23.53 2.84 -21.26
N VAL A 9 -22.32 2.96 -21.80
CA VAL A 9 -21.12 2.35 -21.22
C VAL A 9 -20.51 3.14 -20.05
N PHE A 10 -20.86 4.43 -19.89
CA PHE A 10 -20.28 5.36 -18.91
C PHE A 10 -21.24 5.65 -17.75
N SER A 11 -21.75 4.59 -17.11
CA SER A 11 -22.42 4.75 -15.81
C SER A 11 -21.47 5.38 -14.79
N VAL A 12 -21.99 6.17 -13.86
CA VAL A 12 -21.22 6.84 -12.79
C VAL A 12 -20.27 5.87 -12.09
N GLU A 13 -20.78 4.69 -11.69
CA GLU A 13 -19.99 3.64 -11.04
C GLU A 13 -18.75 3.23 -11.85
N ARG A 14 -18.93 2.89 -13.14
CA ARG A 14 -17.82 2.52 -14.03
C ARG A 14 -16.79 3.63 -14.18
N VAL A 15 -17.23 4.88 -14.29
CA VAL A 15 -16.32 6.03 -14.40
C VAL A 15 -15.51 6.17 -13.11
N LEU A 16 -16.14 6.07 -11.93
CA LEU A 16 -15.46 6.13 -10.65
C LEU A 16 -14.46 4.98 -10.47
N ILE A 17 -14.83 3.75 -10.84
CA ILE A 17 -13.90 2.60 -10.81
C ILE A 17 -12.68 2.86 -11.69
N ILE A 18 -12.89 3.33 -12.93
CA ILE A 18 -11.78 3.64 -13.85
C ILE A 18 -10.86 4.69 -13.24
N LEU A 19 -11.41 5.79 -12.70
CA LEU A 19 -10.61 6.84 -12.08
C LEU A 19 -9.84 6.33 -10.86
N THR A 20 -10.44 5.49 -10.02
CA THR A 20 -9.77 4.87 -8.87
C THR A 20 -8.62 3.96 -9.29
N VAL A 21 -8.82 3.14 -10.33
CA VAL A 21 -7.76 2.29 -10.88
C VAL A 21 -6.62 3.14 -11.44
N LEU A 22 -6.94 4.20 -12.21
CA LEU A 22 -5.94 5.12 -12.75
C LEU A 22 -5.14 5.82 -11.65
N ALA A 23 -5.81 6.25 -10.58
CA ALA A 23 -5.15 6.86 -9.42
C ALA A 23 -4.21 5.87 -8.71
N ALA A 24 -4.64 4.62 -8.51
CA ALA A 24 -3.79 3.58 -7.93
C ALA A 24 -2.55 3.28 -8.80
N LEU A 25 -2.73 3.16 -10.12
CA LEU A 25 -1.63 2.97 -11.07
C LEU A 25 -0.67 4.15 -11.09
N ALA A 26 -1.19 5.38 -11.06
CA ALA A 26 -0.37 6.59 -10.98
C ALA A 26 0.45 6.63 -9.68
N GLY A 27 -0.14 6.25 -8.54
CA GLY A 27 0.57 6.14 -7.27
C GLY A 27 1.74 5.15 -7.31
N ILE A 28 1.55 4.00 -7.97
CA ILE A 28 2.62 3.03 -8.21
C ILE A 28 3.70 3.61 -9.13
N ALA A 29 3.30 4.26 -10.22
CA ALA A 29 4.22 4.84 -11.20
C ALA A 29 5.13 5.92 -10.59
N ILE A 30 4.59 6.78 -9.73
CA ILE A 30 5.36 7.81 -9.00
C ILE A 30 6.44 7.16 -8.13
N LYS A 31 6.18 5.98 -7.56
CA LYS A 31 7.16 5.24 -6.76
C LYS A 31 8.13 4.38 -7.56
N GLY A 32 8.11 4.46 -8.90
CA GLY A 32 8.92 3.63 -9.80
C GLY A 32 10.44 3.71 -9.54
N TYR A 33 10.96 4.89 -9.19
CA TYR A 33 12.37 5.06 -8.85
C TYR A 33 12.76 4.19 -7.64
N CYS A 34 12.04 4.31 -6.53
CA CYS A 34 12.32 3.51 -5.32
C CYS A 34 12.03 2.01 -5.53
N ARG A 35 11.06 1.65 -6.37
CA ARG A 35 10.78 0.24 -6.71
C ARG A 35 11.96 -0.45 -7.39
N THR A 36 12.79 0.30 -8.10
CA THR A 36 13.93 -0.22 -8.87
C THR A 36 15.27 -0.02 -8.16
N ASN A 37 15.43 1.08 -7.42
CA ASN A 37 16.68 1.47 -6.76
C ASN A 37 16.66 1.21 -5.23
N GLY A 38 15.53 0.76 -4.70
CA GLY A 38 15.33 0.60 -3.26
C GLY A 38 14.80 1.86 -2.57
N TRP A 39 14.14 1.65 -1.44
CA TRP A 39 13.74 2.72 -0.52
C TRP A 39 14.85 2.92 0.50
N GLU A 40 15.80 3.82 0.23
CA GLU A 40 16.89 4.11 1.14
C GLU A 40 16.91 5.60 1.52
N THR A 41 17.30 5.89 2.75
CA THR A 41 17.51 7.27 3.20
C THR A 41 18.94 7.69 2.86
N PRO A 42 19.16 8.86 2.22
CA PRO A 42 18.18 9.92 1.94
C PRO A 42 17.56 9.88 0.53
N SER A 43 17.96 8.94 -0.34
CA SER A 43 17.59 8.94 -1.77
C SER A 43 16.08 8.92 -2.00
N GLN A 44 15.31 8.21 -1.17
CA GLN A 44 13.84 8.12 -1.26
C GLN A 44 13.12 9.47 -1.07
N PHE A 45 13.74 10.40 -0.32
CA PHE A 45 13.19 11.74 -0.10
C PHE A 45 13.52 12.66 -1.28
N TYR A 46 14.75 12.60 -1.81
CA TYR A 46 15.16 13.38 -2.98
C TYR A 46 14.44 12.96 -4.26
N SER A 47 14.13 11.67 -4.38
CA SER A 47 13.34 11.12 -5.49
C SER A 47 11.83 11.17 -5.26
N THR A 48 11.38 11.71 -4.13
CA THR A 48 9.96 11.90 -3.77
C THR A 48 9.12 10.61 -3.78
N CYS A 49 9.75 9.46 -3.54
CA CYS A 49 9.08 8.14 -3.54
C CYS A 49 9.02 7.46 -2.17
N TYR A 50 9.30 8.19 -1.08
CA TYR A 50 9.09 7.75 0.29
C TYR A 50 7.72 7.08 0.48
N SER A 51 7.68 6.00 1.26
CA SER A 51 6.47 5.28 1.60
C SER A 51 6.64 4.64 2.97
N ASP A 52 5.58 4.64 3.80
CA ASP A 52 5.66 4.03 5.13
C ASP A 52 5.75 2.50 5.08
N PHE A 53 5.20 1.84 4.05
CA PHE A 53 5.28 0.36 3.99
C PHE A 53 6.73 -0.17 3.97
N PRO A 54 7.61 0.27 3.04
CA PRO A 54 9.04 -0.07 3.08
C PRO A 54 9.74 0.34 4.38
N ASP A 55 9.39 1.50 4.94
CA ASP A 55 10.00 2.01 6.17
C ASP A 55 9.64 1.12 7.37
N PHE A 56 8.36 0.79 7.54
CA PHE A 56 7.90 -0.13 8.59
C PHE A 56 8.54 -1.52 8.43
N PHE A 57 8.64 -2.02 7.20
CA PHE A 57 9.23 -3.33 6.93
C PHE A 57 10.72 -3.38 7.30
N ARG A 58 11.47 -2.32 6.96
CA ARG A 58 12.92 -2.24 7.19
C ARG A 58 13.27 -1.85 8.63
N ASN A 59 12.61 -0.84 9.17
CA ASN A 59 13.07 -0.13 10.38
C ASN A 59 12.25 -0.48 11.63
N ARG A 60 11.07 -1.10 11.50
CA ARG A 60 10.16 -1.37 12.63
C ARG A 60 10.00 -2.85 12.95
N GLY A 61 10.95 -3.68 12.54
CA GLY A 61 11.04 -5.11 12.89
C GLY A 61 10.07 -6.04 12.15
N LEU A 62 9.16 -5.51 11.32
CA LEU A 62 8.23 -6.31 10.52
C LEU A 62 8.96 -7.32 9.61
N GLY A 63 10.07 -6.90 8.98
CA GLY A 63 10.88 -7.79 8.14
C GLY A 63 11.57 -8.91 8.92
N ASP A 64 11.83 -8.71 10.21
CA ASP A 64 12.44 -9.70 11.11
C ASP A 64 11.41 -10.64 11.76
N GLY A 65 10.13 -10.47 11.42
CA GLY A 65 9.03 -11.31 11.92
C GLY A 65 8.49 -10.87 13.29
N THR A 66 8.88 -9.71 13.79
CA THR A 66 8.28 -9.17 15.03
C THR A 66 6.89 -8.63 14.73
N PHE A 67 5.89 -9.13 15.44
CA PHE A 67 4.54 -8.62 15.29
C PHE A 67 4.39 -7.28 16.06
N PRO A 68 3.89 -6.20 15.43
CA PRO A 68 3.76 -4.89 16.06
C PRO A 68 2.96 -4.94 17.36
N LEU A 69 3.40 -4.18 18.38
CA LEU A 69 2.75 -3.96 19.68
C LEU A 69 2.63 -5.17 20.61
N LEU A 70 2.58 -6.40 20.07
CA LEU A 70 2.44 -7.64 20.85
C LEU A 70 3.79 -8.28 21.18
N SER A 71 4.84 -7.95 20.42
CA SER A 71 6.18 -8.51 20.63
C SER A 71 7.01 -7.62 21.58
N PRO A 72 7.76 -8.21 22.54
CA PRO A 72 8.73 -7.46 23.33
C PRO A 72 9.74 -6.74 22.43
N GLY A 73 9.96 -5.44 22.65
CA GLY A 73 10.87 -4.64 21.82
C GLY A 73 10.28 -4.10 20.51
N SER A 74 8.95 -4.16 20.34
CA SER A 74 8.27 -3.53 19.20
C SER A 74 8.59 -2.03 19.10
N LEU A 75 9.10 -1.61 17.94
CA LEU A 75 9.39 -0.20 17.61
C LEU A 75 8.20 0.51 16.93
N PHE A 76 7.03 -0.14 16.87
CA PHE A 76 5.82 0.44 16.30
C PHE A 76 5.19 1.46 17.25
N GLU A 77 5.27 2.74 16.89
CA GLU A 77 4.67 3.87 17.63
C GLU A 77 3.33 4.32 17.03
N ASP A 78 3.00 3.83 15.83
CA ASP A 78 1.81 4.17 15.07
C ASP A 78 0.53 3.60 15.71
N PRO A 79 -0.68 4.12 15.35
CA PRO A 79 -1.94 3.71 15.96
C PRO A 79 -2.14 2.19 15.99
N VAL A 80 -2.76 1.69 17.06
CA VAL A 80 -2.88 0.24 17.31
C VAL A 80 -3.45 -0.52 16.13
N LEU A 81 -4.54 -0.03 15.54
CA LEU A 81 -5.16 -0.65 14.37
C LEU A 81 -4.20 -0.72 13.16
N MET A 82 -3.38 0.32 12.96
CA MET A 82 -2.39 0.35 11.88
C MET A 82 -1.30 -0.70 12.11
N GLY A 83 -0.80 -0.82 13.34
CA GLY A 83 0.16 -1.87 13.70
C GLY A 83 -0.38 -3.27 13.48
N LEU A 84 -1.64 -3.53 13.86
CA LEU A 84 -2.29 -4.83 13.64
C LEU A 84 -2.41 -5.16 12.14
N ILE A 85 -2.83 -4.19 11.32
CA ILE A 85 -2.94 -4.38 9.86
C ILE A 85 -1.55 -4.61 9.26
N ALA A 86 -0.54 -3.81 9.64
CA ALA A 86 0.82 -3.95 9.14
C ALA A 86 1.44 -5.32 9.51
N GLY A 87 1.23 -5.79 10.73
CA GLY A 87 1.63 -7.13 11.15
C GLY A 87 0.95 -8.24 10.35
N ALA A 88 -0.37 -8.12 10.15
CA ALA A 88 -1.13 -9.09 9.39
C ALA A 88 -0.73 -9.13 7.91
N THR A 89 -0.50 -7.98 7.26
CA THR A 89 -0.08 -7.94 5.86
C THR A 89 1.37 -8.40 5.70
N ALA A 90 2.22 -8.28 6.71
CA ALA A 90 3.60 -8.76 6.66
C ALA A 90 3.69 -10.29 6.57
N TRP A 91 2.71 -11.02 7.11
CA TRP A 91 2.61 -12.48 6.95
C TRP A 91 2.37 -12.93 5.50
N LEU A 92 1.91 -12.04 4.63
CA LEU A 92 1.74 -12.34 3.21
C LEU A 92 3.06 -12.28 2.43
N VAL A 93 4.15 -11.83 3.06
CA VAL A 93 5.47 -11.69 2.41
C VAL A 93 6.40 -12.82 2.87
N PRO A 94 6.61 -13.86 2.04
CA PRO A 94 7.42 -15.01 2.40
C PRO A 94 8.90 -14.65 2.60
N GLY A 95 9.61 -15.47 3.37
CA GLY A 95 11.05 -15.32 3.63
C GLY A 95 11.36 -14.80 5.03
N VAL A 96 12.66 -14.59 5.31
CA VAL A 96 13.18 -14.16 6.61
C VAL A 96 14.15 -12.99 6.40
N GLY A 97 14.13 -12.03 7.32
CA GLY A 97 15.03 -10.89 7.34
C GLY A 97 14.72 -9.79 6.31
N VAL A 98 15.33 -8.64 6.49
CA VAL A 98 15.10 -7.46 5.65
C VAL A 98 15.93 -7.56 4.36
N THR A 99 15.26 -7.86 3.24
CA THR A 99 15.86 -7.88 1.89
C THR A 99 15.06 -7.00 0.95
N ASP A 100 15.72 -6.41 -0.06
CA ASP A 100 15.05 -5.49 -1.00
C ASP A 100 13.87 -6.14 -1.74
N THR A 101 13.98 -7.43 -2.06
CA THR A 101 12.90 -8.20 -2.67
C THR A 101 11.69 -8.33 -1.76
N ARG A 102 11.90 -8.53 -0.44
CA ARG A 102 10.81 -8.63 0.52
C ARG A 102 10.21 -7.26 0.83
N ILE A 103 11.03 -6.21 0.87
CA ILE A 103 10.56 -4.83 1.01
C ILE A 103 9.66 -4.44 -0.18
N LEU A 104 10.11 -4.72 -1.41
CA LEU A 104 9.31 -4.51 -2.61
C LEU A 104 8.03 -5.34 -2.58
N GLY A 105 8.12 -6.62 -2.19
CA GLY A 105 6.97 -7.49 -2.04
C GLY A 105 5.95 -6.97 -1.02
N TYR A 106 6.41 -6.47 0.12
CA TYR A 106 5.54 -5.87 1.14
C TYR A 106 4.86 -4.60 0.65
N PHE A 107 5.59 -3.76 -0.09
CA PHE A 107 5.00 -2.61 -0.76
C PHE A 107 3.90 -3.03 -1.74
N ASP A 108 4.15 -4.02 -2.60
CA ASP A 108 3.21 -4.46 -3.63
C ASP A 108 1.95 -5.12 -3.05
N VAL A 109 2.10 -5.92 -1.99
CA VAL A 109 0.96 -6.48 -1.24
C VAL A 109 0.08 -5.37 -0.70
N ASN A 110 0.66 -4.41 0.04
CA ASN A 110 -0.12 -3.35 0.66
C ASN A 110 -0.72 -2.39 -0.39
N ALA A 111 0.02 -2.06 -1.46
CA ALA A 111 -0.51 -1.25 -2.56
C ALA A 111 -1.72 -1.90 -3.25
N THR A 112 -1.66 -3.23 -3.44
CA THR A 112 -2.78 -4.00 -4.02
C THR A 112 -3.99 -4.03 -3.09
N LEU A 113 -3.77 -4.23 -1.78
CA LEU A 113 -4.85 -4.23 -0.79
C LEU A 113 -5.51 -2.85 -0.69
N VAL A 114 -4.73 -1.76 -0.70
CA VAL A 114 -5.27 -0.39 -0.71
C VAL A 114 -6.11 -0.14 -1.96
N ALA A 115 -5.63 -0.55 -3.14
CA ALA A 115 -6.40 -0.42 -4.37
C ALA A 115 -7.72 -1.21 -4.31
N ALA A 116 -7.71 -2.43 -3.77
CA ALA A 116 -8.92 -3.23 -3.59
C ALA A 116 -9.91 -2.57 -2.63
N VAL A 117 -9.43 -2.05 -1.49
CA VAL A 117 -10.26 -1.32 -0.52
C VAL A 117 -10.86 -0.06 -1.15
N TRP A 118 -10.10 0.71 -1.92
CA TRP A 118 -10.64 1.89 -2.62
C TRP A 118 -11.74 1.55 -3.61
N ILE A 119 -11.59 0.47 -4.38
CA ILE A 119 -12.63 0.01 -5.29
C ILE A 119 -13.89 -0.39 -4.52
N VAL A 120 -13.75 -1.15 -3.43
CA VAL A 120 -14.88 -1.53 -2.57
C VAL A 120 -15.58 -0.31 -1.99
N THR A 121 -14.82 0.69 -1.54
CA THR A 121 -15.38 1.96 -1.03
C THR A 121 -16.20 2.67 -2.10
N VAL A 122 -15.71 2.76 -3.34
CA VAL A 122 -16.46 3.36 -4.46
C VAL A 122 -17.75 2.61 -4.77
N LEU A 123 -17.74 1.28 -4.65
CA LEU A 123 -18.94 0.45 -4.87
C LEU A 123 -19.96 0.54 -3.73
N ALA A 124 -19.52 0.91 -2.53
CA ALA A 124 -20.35 0.99 -1.33
C ALA A 124 -20.99 2.38 -1.11
N THR A 125 -20.58 3.40 -1.88
CA THR A 125 -21.12 4.77 -1.86
C THR A 125 -22.16 4.98 -2.96
#